data_AF-A0A2N3RBG8-F1
#
_entry.id   AF-A0A2N3RBG8-F1
#
_cell.length_a   1.000
_cell.length_b   1.000
_cell.length_c   1.000
_cell.angle_alpha   90.00
_cell.angle_beta   90.00
_cell.angle_gamma   90.00
#
_symmetry.space_group_name_H-M   'P 1'
#
loop_
_entity.id
_entity.type
_entity.pdbx_description
1 polymer ?
#
loop_
_entity_poly.entity_id
_entity_poly.type
_entity_poly.pdbx_seq_one_letter_code
_entity_poly.pdbx_strand_id
1 'polypeptide(L)'
;MEVIFFLIVLVIVIALICAAIAFALPFILMALIMVLFVAFLYGIGKSLIGYYSALITTYGKKVGITIGVTLTLFWLFCCLFVGRKIIVPLLASIGVLQGII
;
A
#
# COMPACT_ATOMS: atom_id res chain seq x y z
N MET A 1 29.65 -16.01 -42.86
CA MET A 1 28.21 -16.21 -42.57
C MET A 1 27.96 -16.74 -41.16
N GLU A 2 28.84 -17.60 -40.61
CA GLU A 2 28.69 -18.19 -39.27
C GLU A 2 28.70 -17.17 -38.12
N VAL A 3 29.53 -16.12 -38.20
CA VAL A 3 29.62 -15.07 -37.18
C VAL A 3 28.32 -14.26 -37.06
N ILE A 4 27.67 -13.99 -38.20
CA ILE A 4 26.39 -13.27 -38.25
C ILE A 4 25.27 -14.14 -37.67
N PHE A 5 25.28 -15.43 -37.99
CA PHE A 5 24.33 -16.41 -37.42
C PHE A 5 24.47 -16.50 -35.89
N PHE A 6 25.70 -16.58 -35.38
CA PHE A 6 25.96 -16.64 -33.94
C PHE A 6 25.50 -15.37 -33.21
N LEU A 7 25.71 -14.19 -33.80
CA LEU A 7 25.22 -12.92 -33.27
C LEU A 7 23.69 -12.85 -33.20
N ILE A 8 23.00 -13.34 -34.24
CA ILE A 8 21.53 -13.36 -34.26
C ILE A 8 20.99 -14.25 -33.14
N VAL A 9 21.55 -15.46 -32.97
CA VAL A 9 21.15 -16.38 -31.91
C VAL A 9 21.41 -15.77 -30.53
N LEU A 10 22.55 -15.12 -30.32
CA LEU A 10 22.89 -14.45 -29.06
C LEU A 10 21.88 -13.34 -28.72
N VAL A 11 21.50 -12.51 -29.70
CA VAL A 11 20.52 -11.42 -29.50
C VAL A 11 19.15 -11.98 -29.14
N ILE A 12 18.73 -13.08 -29.78
CA ILE A 12 17.46 -13.75 -29.47
C ILE A 12 17.48 -14.31 -28.04
N VAL A 13 18.57 -14.94 -27.62
CA VAL A 13 18.72 -15.47 -26.26
C VAL A 13 18.67 -14.36 -25.22
N ILE A 14 19.36 -13.23 -25.44
CA ILE A 14 19.32 -12.07 -24.54
C ILE A 14 17.90 -11.48 -24.47
N ALA A 15 17.21 -11.38 -25.61
CA ALA A 15 15.83 -10.88 -25.66
C ALA A 15 14.86 -11.78 -24.86
N LEU A 16 15.01 -13.10 -24.97
CA LEU A 16 14.21 -14.06 -24.20
C LEU A 16 14.47 -13.96 -22.69
N ILE A 17 15.73 -13.78 -22.28
CA ILE A 17 16.08 -13.58 -20.86
C ILE A 17 15.51 -12.27 -20.33
N CYS A 18 15.64 -11.17 -21.07
CA CYS A 18 15.07 -9.88 -20.70
C CYS A 18 13.54 -9.93 -20.60
N ALA A 19 12.88 -10.64 -21.52
CA ALA A 19 11.44 -10.85 -21.45
C ALA A 19 11.05 -11.65 -20.19
N ALA A 20 11.74 -12.74 -19.89
CA ALA A 20 11.47 -13.55 -18.69
C ALA A 20 11.61 -12.74 -17.38
N ILE A 21 12.64 -11.90 -17.28
CA ILE A 21 12.85 -11.01 -16.13
C ILE A 21 11.74 -9.95 -16.05
N ALA A 22 11.37 -9.36 -17.19
CA ALA A 22 10.30 -8.36 -17.26
C ALA A 22 8.94 -8.95 -16.83
N PHE A 23 8.68 -10.23 -17.12
CA PHE A 23 7.47 -10.92 -16.65
C PHE A 23 7.49 -11.22 -15.15
N ALA A 24 8.65 -11.51 -14.55
CA ALA A 24 8.76 -11.80 -13.12
C ALA A 24 8.70 -10.55 -12.23
N LEU A 25 9.22 -9.42 -12.71
CA LEU A 25 9.29 -8.15 -11.99
C LEU A 25 7.95 -7.67 -11.38
N PRO A 26 6.82 -7.64 -12.12
CA PRO A 26 5.54 -7.18 -11.57
C PRO A 26 5.02 -8.07 -10.43
N PHE A 27 5.27 -9.39 -10.49
CA PHE A 27 4.84 -10.30 -9.42
C PHE A 27 5.67 -10.10 -8.14
N ILE A 28 6.98 -9.89 -8.28
CA ILE A 28 7.86 -9.60 -7.14
C ILE A 28 7.47 -8.26 -6.51
N LEU A 29 7.18 -7.24 -7.33
CA LEU A 29 6.73 -5.94 -6.84
C LEU A 29 5.38 -6.05 -6.10
N MET A 30 4.42 -6.78 -6.67
CA MET A 30 3.12 -7.04 -6.05
C MET A 30 3.26 -7.75 -4.70
N ALA A 31 4.12 -8.77 -4.63
CA ALA A 31 4.41 -9.49 -3.40
C ALA A 31 5.03 -8.57 -2.33
N LEU A 32 5.97 -7.69 -2.73
CA LEU A 32 6.60 -6.72 -1.82
C LEU A 32 5.59 -5.70 -1.28
N ILE A 33 4.70 -5.20 -2.14
CA ILE A 33 3.60 -4.30 -1.75
C ILE A 33 2.68 -5.00 -0.74
N MET A 34 2.31 -6.25 -0.99
CA MET A 34 1.47 -7.03 -0.06
C MET A 34 2.15 -7.22 1.30
N VAL A 35 3.43 -7.59 1.33
CA VAL A 35 4.19 -7.76 2.58
C VAL A 35 4.28 -6.45 3.35
N LEU A 36 4.58 -5.34 2.68
CA LEU A 36 4.59 -4.00 3.29
C LEU A 36 3.22 -3.63 3.86
N PHE A 37 2.14 -3.91 3.13
CA PHE A 37 0.79 -3.64 3.58
C PHE A 37 0.42 -4.45 4.83
N VAL A 38 0.74 -5.74 4.87
CA VAL A 38 0.50 -6.59 6.05
C VAL A 38 1.34 -6.13 7.25
N ALA A 39 2.62 -5.79 7.04
CA ALA A 39 3.47 -5.27 8.10
C ALA A 39 2.93 -3.93 8.67
N PHE A 40 2.42 -3.07 7.80
CA PHE A 40 1.78 -1.81 8.17
C PHE A 40 0.51 -2.05 9.00
N LEU A 41 -0.36 -2.97 8.58
CA LEU A 41 -1.56 -3.37 9.35
C LEU A 41 -1.20 -3.93 10.72
N TYR A 42 -0.17 -4.79 10.79
CA TYR A 42 0.31 -5.33 12.06
C TYR A 42 0.87 -4.24 12.98
N GLY A 43 1.62 -3.28 12.42
CA GLY A 43 2.13 -2.12 13.13
C GLY A 43 1.02 -1.25 13.72
N ILE A 44 -0.02 -0.95 12.93
CA ILE A 44 -1.21 -0.21 13.39
C ILE A 44 -1.89 -0.98 14.52
N GLY A 45 -2.15 -2.28 14.33
CA GLY A 45 -2.83 -3.11 15.34
C GLY A 45 -2.08 -3.10 16.67
N LYS A 46 -0.76 -3.30 16.63
CA LYS A 46 0.09 -3.29 17.84
C LYS A 46 0.09 -1.91 18.52
N SER A 47 0.16 -0.83 17.74
CA SER A 47 0.14 0.54 18.26
C SER A 47 -1.20 0.86 18.94
N LEU A 48 -2.32 0.51 18.31
CA LEU A 48 -3.65 0.71 18.88
C LEU A 48 -3.82 -0.07 20.18
N ILE A 49 -3.44 -1.35 20.22
CA ILE A 49 -3.54 -2.16 21.45
C ILE A 49 -2.74 -1.52 22.59
N GLY A 50 -1.52 -1.05 22.31
CA GLY A 50 -0.71 -0.32 23.30
C GLY A 50 -1.37 0.98 23.78
N TYR A 51 -1.96 1.74 22.85
CA TYR A 51 -2.68 2.99 23.15
C TYR A 51 -3.90 2.76 24.06
N TYR A 52 -4.76 1.79 23.71
CA TYR A 52 -5.91 1.42 24.53
C TYR A 52 -5.49 0.88 25.90
N SER A 53 -4.41 0.09 25.96
CA SER A 53 -3.88 -0.41 27.23
C SER A 53 -3.41 0.75 28.13
N ALA A 54 -2.72 1.75 27.58
CA ALA A 54 -2.28 2.92 28.35
C ALA A 54 -3.47 3.75 28.87
N LEU A 55 -4.49 3.96 28.03
CA LEU A 55 -5.73 4.64 28.41
C LEU A 55 -6.49 3.92 29.53
N ILE A 56 -6.57 2.59 29.46
CA ILE A 56 -7.22 1.76 30.49
C ILE A 56 -6.48 1.86 31.83
N THR A 57 -5.15 1.88 31.80
CA THR A 57 -4.33 2.01 33.02
C THR A 57 -4.50 3.39 33.68
N THR A 58 -4.58 4.46 32.88
CA THR A 58 -4.65 5.84 33.42
C THR A 58 -6.05 6.26 33.87
N TYR A 59 -7.10 5.90 33.13
CA TYR A 59 -8.46 6.38 33.36
C TYR A 59 -9.42 5.29 33.87
N GLY A 60 -8.95 4.04 33.98
CA GLY A 60 -9.77 2.89 34.33
C GLY A 60 -10.51 2.29 33.14
N LYS A 61 -10.89 1.02 33.26
CA LYS A 61 -11.35 0.18 32.13
C LYS A 61 -12.53 0.76 31.36
N LYS A 62 -13.55 1.32 32.03
CA LYS A 62 -14.73 1.87 31.35
C LYS A 62 -14.44 3.19 30.64
N VAL A 63 -13.75 4.12 31.30
CA VAL A 63 -13.49 5.46 30.76
C VAL A 63 -12.42 5.42 29.67
N GLY A 64 -11.35 4.63 29.86
CA GLY A 64 -10.29 4.46 28.88
C GLY A 64 -10.77 3.87 27.54
N ILE A 65 -11.69 2.91 27.57
CA ILE A 65 -12.30 2.36 26.34
C ILE A 65 -13.13 3.43 25.64
N THR A 66 -13.99 4.16 26.36
CA THR A 66 -14.85 5.19 25.74
C THR A 66 -14.04 6.33 25.11
N ILE A 67 -12.99 6.80 25.79
CA ILE A 67 -12.09 7.84 25.25
C ILE A 67 -11.32 7.30 24.04
N GLY A 68 -10.78 6.08 24.14
CA GLY A 68 -10.07 5.44 23.03
C GLY A 68 -10.95 5.29 21.78
N VAL A 69 -12.19 4.80 21.93
CA VAL A 69 -13.14 4.65 20.81
C VAL A 69 -13.51 6.00 20.22
N THR A 70 -13.82 7.00 21.05
CA THR A 70 -14.18 8.35 20.58
C THR A 70 -13.04 8.98 19.80
N LEU A 71 -11.80 8.86 20.28
CA LEU A 71 -10.63 9.37 19.57
C LEU A 71 -10.36 8.60 18.26
N THR A 72 -10.59 7.29 18.26
CA THR A 72 -10.44 6.46 17.05
C THR A 72 -11.47 6.83 15.98
N LEU A 73 -12.72 7.07 16.38
CA LEU A 73 -13.78 7.53 15.49
C LEU A 73 -13.48 8.94 14.95
N PHE A 74 -13.00 9.83 15.81
CA PHE A 74 -12.55 11.16 15.39
C PHE A 74 -11.40 11.08 14.38
N TRP A 75 -10.42 10.22 14.64
CA TRP A 75 -9.30 9.98 13.74
C TRP A 75 -9.76 9.42 12.38
N LEU A 76 -10.67 8.45 12.37
CA LEU A 76 -11.28 7.93 11.14
C LEU A 76 -12.03 9.01 10.36
N PHE A 77 -12.76 9.89 11.05
CA PHE A 77 -13.45 11.02 10.43
C PHE A 77 -12.45 12.00 9.79
N CYS A 78 -11.36 12.32 10.47
CA CYS A 78 -10.26 13.11 9.92
C CYS A 78 -9.63 12.43 8.70
N CYS A 79 -9.37 11.12 8.76
CA CYS A 79 -8.83 10.36 7.62
C CYS A 79 -9.78 10.34 6.43
N LEU A 80 -11.10 10.27 6.62
CA LEU A 80 -12.07 10.36 5.53
C LEU A 80 -12.09 11.77 4.91
N PHE A 81 -12.01 12.82 5.73
CA PHE A 81 -12.07 14.19 5.25
C PHE A 81 -10.79 14.63 4.53
N VAL A 82 -9.63 14.31 5.12
CA VAL A 82 -8.31 14.54 4.52
C VAL A 82 -8.11 13.60 3.34
N GLY A 83 -8.51 12.33 3.47
CA GLY A 83 -8.49 11.34 2.40
C GLY A 83 -9.29 11.83 1.20
N ARG A 84 -10.52 12.35 1.37
CA ARG A 84 -11.30 12.95 0.28
C ARG A 84 -10.56 14.11 -0.39
N LYS A 85 -9.91 14.99 0.38
CA LYS A 85 -9.14 16.13 -0.14
C LYS A 85 -7.91 15.71 -0.96
N ILE A 86 -7.35 14.52 -0.71
CA ILE A 86 -6.17 13.99 -1.43
C ILE A 86 -6.61 13.08 -2.59
N ILE A 87 -7.56 12.18 -2.35
CA ILE A 87 -8.02 11.15 -3.28
C ILE A 87 -8.79 11.75 -4.44
N VAL A 88 -9.65 12.75 -4.21
CA VAL A 88 -10.44 13.40 -5.28
C VAL A 88 -9.54 14.11 -6.32
N PRO A 89 -8.58 14.97 -5.96
CA PRO A 89 -7.67 15.55 -6.95
C PRO A 89 -6.71 14.53 -7.56
N LEU A 90 -6.32 13.49 -6.82
CA LEU A 90 -5.51 12.40 -7.38
C LEU A 90 -6.29 11.63 -8.47
N LEU A 91 -7.53 11.23 -8.20
CA LEU A 91 -8.40 10.58 -9.19
C LEU A 91 -8.76 11.50 -10.37
N ALA A 92 -8.88 12.81 -10.15
CA ALA A 92 -9.03 13.78 -11.22
C ALA A 92 -7.77 13.87 -12.10
N SER A 93 -6.57 13.80 -11.51
CA SER A 93 -5.29 13.86 -12.25
C SER A 93 -5.03 12.60 -13.10
N ILE A 94 -5.61 11.46 -12.73
CA ILE A 94 -5.49 10.19 -13.46
C ILE A 94 -6.62 10.04 -14.51
N GLY A 95 -7.47 11.05 -14.67
CA GLY A 95 -8.54 11.07 -15.69
C GLY A 95 -9.77 10.21 -15.37
N VAL A 96 -9.80 9.52 -14.22
CA VAL A 96 -10.89 8.62 -13.81
C VAL A 96 -12.19 9.39 -13.53
N LEU A 97 -12.09 10.69 -13.21
CA LEU A 97 -13.21 11.56 -12.82
C LEU A 97 -13.75 12.48 -13.94
N GLN A 98 -13.26 12.35 -15.19
CA GLN A 98 -13.65 13.24 -16.30
C GLN A 98 -15.10 13.08 -16.83
N GLY A 99 -15.98 12.32 -16.14
CA GLY A 99 -17.34 12.06 -16.59
C GLY A 99 -18.45 12.24 -15.55
N ILE A 100 -18.18 12.84 -14.38
CA ILE A 100 -19.17 13.01 -13.29
C ILE A 100 -19.23 14.47 -12.81
N ILE A 101 -19.01 15.44 -13.72
CA ILE A 101 -19.35 16.85 -13.51
C ILE A 101 -20.13 17.32 -14.73
#